data_AF-A0A949N7D8-F1
#
_entry.id   AF-A0A949N7D8-F1
#
_cell.length_a   1.000
_cell.length_b   1.000
_cell.length_c   1.000
_cell.angle_alpha   90.00
_cell.angle_beta   90.00
_cell.angle_gamma   90.00
#
_symmetry.space_group_name_H-M   'P 1'
#
loop_
_entity.id
_entity.type
_entity.pdbx_description
1 polymer ?
#
loop_
_entity_poly.entity_id
_entity_poly.type
_entity_poly.pdbx_seq_one_letter_code
_entity_poly.pdbx_strand_id
1 'polypeptide(L)'
;MSDREQRIRAAWALIQGAGRDLEKVAKTLELDRPDLEAQLEPLKLSVENGCLEYKLSLVNSIFRQLENERYKSLPAATLNSISRDLGIMVYVATIQRLLAEGQLPLRAHQNRPAEEGSTAGDLATTEVKDIITEIQERVKDDPKLRTRQPVKNILMQLSRYTKEMNEFRELTERIPKDKAAAVAINFRKTTDDIFTSIRRNYEQLLVDEQAALPQEPQNILLRIDLKSMAPLYQRQAKEAAAVRSAVQFAREEQYGTRELLIEQAARHGDFEKFIDAEQRRYEELGGTPGIAGEIAKAFSSEIIKRIQREIEYY
;
A
#
# COMPACT_ATOMS: atom_id res chain seq x y z
N MET A 1 3.19 27.81 36.07
CA MET A 1 3.40 27.24 34.72
C MET A 1 4.43 28.11 34.04
N SER A 2 5.55 27.52 33.62
CA SER A 2 6.56 28.26 32.85
C SER A 2 6.04 28.54 31.42
N ASP A 3 6.54 29.59 30.76
CA ASP A 3 6.18 29.92 29.37
C ASP A 3 6.38 28.72 28.42
N ARG A 4 7.43 27.93 28.68
CA ARG A 4 7.73 26.64 28.05
C ARG A 4 6.57 25.64 28.13
N GLU A 5 6.03 25.41 29.33
CA GLU A 5 4.93 24.46 29.54
C GLU A 5 3.65 24.89 28.82
N GLN A 6 3.39 26.21 28.79
CA GLN A 6 2.25 26.76 28.07
C GLN A 6 2.41 26.56 26.55
N ARG A 7 3.60 26.79 25.99
CA ARG A 7 3.90 26.55 24.57
C ARG A 7 3.77 25.07 24.19
N ILE A 8 4.33 24.15 24.98
CA ILE A 8 4.20 22.70 24.72
C ILE A 8 2.72 22.29 24.73
N ARG A 9 1.95 22.78 25.71
CA ARG A 9 0.51 22.48 25.81
C ARG A 9 -0.28 23.07 24.64
N ALA A 10 0.03 24.30 24.23
CA ALA A 10 -0.62 24.96 23.11
C ALA A 10 -0.32 24.24 21.78
N ALA A 11 0.94 23.88 21.53
CA ALA A 11 1.34 23.14 20.33
C ALA A 11 0.62 21.78 20.25
N TRP A 12 0.55 21.06 21.37
CA TRP A 12 -0.20 19.80 21.42
C TRP A 12 -1.70 20.00 21.17
N ALA A 13 -2.31 21.05 21.73
CA ALA A 13 -3.72 21.37 21.50
C ALA A 13 -4.01 21.67 20.02
N LEU A 14 -3.08 22.33 19.31
CA LEU A 14 -3.21 22.57 17.86
C LEU A 14 -3.18 21.25 17.07
N ILE A 15 -2.25 20.35 17.39
CA ILE A 15 -2.17 19.02 16.77
C ILE A 15 -3.44 18.22 17.03
N GLN A 16 -3.98 18.25 18.25
CA GLN A 16 -5.26 17.61 18.57
C GLN A 16 -6.44 18.26 17.84
N GLY A 17 -6.41 19.58 17.66
CA GLY A 17 -7.42 20.34 16.92
C GLY A 17 -7.50 19.98 15.43
N ALA A 18 -6.41 19.51 14.83
CA ALA A 18 -6.40 18.98 13.46
C ALA A 18 -7.19 17.66 13.34
N GLY A 19 -7.39 16.93 14.44
CA GLY A 19 -8.23 15.74 14.49
C GLY A 19 -7.72 14.59 13.60
N ARG A 20 -8.49 14.25 12.57
CA ARG A 20 -8.21 13.17 11.59
C ARG A 20 -7.69 13.66 10.24
N ASP A 21 -7.55 14.98 10.10
CA ASP A 21 -7.18 15.66 8.87
C ASP A 21 -5.65 15.71 8.76
N LEU A 22 -5.07 14.77 8.00
CA LEU A 22 -3.61 14.60 7.92
C LEU A 22 -2.93 15.82 7.28
N GLU A 23 -3.56 16.48 6.31
CA GLU A 23 -3.08 17.73 5.73
C GLU A 23 -2.96 18.82 6.80
N LYS A 24 -4.00 19.00 7.63
CA LYS A 24 -3.95 19.96 8.75
C LYS A 24 -2.90 19.58 9.79
N VAL A 25 -2.70 18.30 10.07
CA VAL A 25 -1.62 17.84 10.97
C VAL A 25 -0.26 18.21 10.38
N ALA A 26 -0.01 17.90 9.10
CA ALA A 26 1.25 18.23 8.42
C ALA A 26 1.51 19.75 8.42
N LYS A 27 0.50 20.56 8.08
CA LYS A 27 0.58 22.03 8.13
C LYS A 27 0.86 22.57 9.53
N THR A 28 0.23 22.00 10.57
CA THR A 28 0.48 22.37 11.97
C THR A 28 1.92 22.03 12.40
N LEU A 29 2.48 20.97 11.83
CA LEU A 29 3.85 20.53 12.06
C LEU A 29 4.87 21.21 11.14
N GLU A 30 4.43 22.17 10.32
CA GLU A 30 5.26 22.88 9.33
C GLU A 30 5.98 21.92 8.36
N LEU A 31 5.33 20.80 8.04
CA LEU A 31 5.83 19.81 7.07
C LEU A 31 5.28 20.14 5.69
N ASP A 32 6.18 20.23 4.72
CA ASP A 32 5.83 20.40 3.32
C ASP A 32 5.90 19.08 2.54
N ARG A 33 5.53 19.13 1.26
CA ARG A 33 5.57 17.97 0.37
C ARG A 33 6.97 17.35 0.27
N PRO A 34 8.05 18.10 0.01
CA PRO A 34 9.42 17.57 0.04
C PRO A 34 9.78 16.83 1.34
N ASP A 35 9.38 17.36 2.49
CA ASP A 35 9.67 16.75 3.79
C ASP A 35 8.99 15.38 3.93
N LEU A 36 7.73 15.28 3.49
CA LEU A 36 6.96 14.03 3.47
C LEU A 36 7.51 13.03 2.44
N GLU A 37 7.85 13.50 1.24
CA GLU A 37 8.42 12.67 0.16
C GLU A 37 9.76 12.06 0.56
N ALA A 38 10.60 12.82 1.27
CA ALA A 38 11.88 12.35 1.80
C ALA A 38 11.75 11.18 2.78
N GLN A 39 10.55 10.90 3.33
CA GLN A 39 10.32 9.78 4.24
C GLN A 39 9.97 8.47 3.52
N LEU A 40 9.56 8.52 2.25
CA LEU A 40 9.12 7.34 1.51
C LEU A 40 10.22 6.30 1.38
N GLU A 41 11.44 6.72 1.04
CA GLU A 41 12.56 5.80 0.83
C GLU A 41 13.07 5.18 2.14
N PRO A 42 13.33 5.94 3.22
CA PRO A 42 13.67 5.36 4.52
C PRO A 42 12.64 4.35 5.04
N LEU A 43 11.34 4.62 4.86
CA LEU A 43 10.27 3.69 5.24
C LEU A 43 10.29 2.39 4.42
N LYS A 44 10.63 2.47 3.12
CA LYS A 44 10.78 1.29 2.26
C LYS A 44 12.03 0.47 2.60
N LEU A 45 13.13 1.14 2.94
CA LEU A 45 14.40 0.51 3.30
C LEU A 45 14.38 -0.15 4.68
N SER A 46 13.40 0.18 5.53
CA SER A 46 13.21 -0.45 6.84
C SER A 46 12.53 -1.82 6.69
N VAL A 47 13.23 -2.78 6.09
CA VAL A 47 12.67 -4.07 5.63
C VAL A 47 12.54 -5.08 6.77
N GLU A 48 13.41 -5.00 7.79
CA GLU A 48 13.48 -6.02 8.83
C GLU A 48 12.36 -5.83 9.85
N ASN A 49 12.25 -4.62 10.43
CA ASN A 49 11.24 -4.31 11.45
C ASN A 49 10.31 -3.15 11.06
N GLY A 50 10.23 -2.82 9.77
CA GLY A 50 9.21 -1.90 9.26
C GLY A 50 9.22 -0.55 9.96
N CYS A 51 8.06 -0.15 10.46
CA CYS A 51 7.91 1.14 11.14
C CYS A 51 8.72 1.26 12.44
N LEU A 52 9.06 0.16 13.12
CA LEU A 52 9.88 0.20 14.35
C LEU A 52 11.32 0.58 14.03
N GLU A 53 11.91 -0.07 13.03
CA GLU A 53 13.26 0.21 12.54
C GLU A 53 13.38 1.65 12.04
N TYR A 54 12.40 2.10 11.25
CA TYR A 54 12.33 3.47 10.78
C TYR A 54 12.32 4.48 11.94
N LYS A 55 11.44 4.28 12.93
CA LYS A 55 11.35 5.18 14.10
C LYS A 55 12.62 5.15 14.95
N LEU A 56 13.23 3.99 15.12
CA LEU A 56 14.49 3.86 15.86
C LEU A 56 15.62 4.61 15.15
N SER A 57 15.69 4.52 13.81
CA SER A 57 16.64 5.28 13.00
C SER A 57 16.45 6.80 13.15
N LEU A 58 15.20 7.28 13.09
CA LEU A 58 14.88 8.69 13.33
C LEU A 58 15.28 9.15 14.73
N VAL A 59 14.89 8.39 15.76
CA VAL A 59 15.23 8.68 17.16
C VAL A 59 16.76 8.78 17.31
N ASN A 60 17.49 7.78 16.85
CA ASN A 60 18.95 7.78 16.94
C ASN A 60 19.59 8.96 16.21
N SER A 61 19.08 9.32 15.03
CA SER A 61 19.56 10.49 14.29
C SER A 61 19.32 11.80 15.05
N ILE A 62 18.10 12.00 15.57
CA ILE A 62 17.69 13.21 16.32
C ILE A 62 18.53 13.36 17.59
N PHE A 63 18.57 12.32 18.42
CA PHE A 63 19.18 12.40 19.74
C PHE A 63 20.70 12.46 19.65
N ARG A 64 21.33 11.78 18.67
CA ARG A 64 22.77 11.96 18.40
C ARG A 64 23.11 13.42 18.05
N GLN A 65 22.22 14.11 17.34
CA GLN A 65 22.42 15.54 17.06
C GLN A 65 22.25 16.39 18.32
N LEU A 66 21.20 16.15 19.13
CA LEU A 66 20.98 16.87 20.39
C LEU A 66 22.12 16.64 21.40
N GLU A 67 22.69 15.44 21.46
CA GLU A 67 23.82 15.12 22.34
C GLU A 67 25.08 15.94 22.02
N ASN A 68 25.25 16.38 20.77
CA ASN A 68 26.36 17.26 20.41
C ASN A 68 26.31 18.60 21.14
N GLU A 69 25.13 19.04 21.61
CA GLU A 69 24.95 20.26 22.41
C GLU A 69 25.74 20.21 23.73
N ARG A 70 26.03 19.01 24.25
CA ARG A 70 26.91 18.83 25.42
C ARG A 70 28.31 19.35 25.15
N TYR A 71 28.77 19.32 23.90
CA TYR A 71 30.13 19.69 23.51
C TYR A 71 30.22 21.04 22.79
N LYS A 72 29.21 21.39 21.97
CA LYS A 72 29.19 22.61 21.16
C LYS A 72 27.77 23.09 20.92
N SER A 73 27.57 24.40 20.77
CA SER A 73 26.25 24.94 20.38
C SER A 73 25.83 24.49 18.99
N LEU A 74 24.58 24.08 18.86
CA LEU A 74 23.99 23.63 17.60
C LEU A 74 23.62 24.82 16.71
N PRO A 75 23.97 24.79 15.41
CA PRO A 75 23.52 25.79 14.46
C PRO A 75 21.99 25.80 14.30
N ALA A 76 21.41 26.95 13.96
CA ALA A 76 19.97 27.08 13.71
C ALA A 76 19.45 26.10 12.63
N ALA A 77 20.25 25.82 11.60
CA ALA A 77 19.92 24.83 10.57
C ALA A 77 19.79 23.40 11.16
N THR A 78 20.62 23.05 12.14
CA THR A 78 20.53 21.76 12.83
C THR A 78 19.28 21.70 13.71
N LEU A 79 18.98 22.77 14.46
CA LEU A 79 17.74 22.85 15.25
C LEU A 79 16.49 22.75 14.36
N ASN A 80 16.52 23.35 13.16
CA ASN A 80 15.46 23.21 12.16
C ASN A 80 15.28 21.76 11.71
N SER A 81 16.37 21.06 11.36
CA SER A 81 16.31 19.66 10.97
C SER A 81 15.74 18.79 12.09
N ILE A 82 16.22 18.99 13.32
CA ILE A 82 15.72 18.25 14.49
C ILE A 82 14.22 18.50 14.71
N SER A 83 13.79 19.76 14.64
CA SER A 83 12.38 20.14 14.77
C SER A 83 11.51 19.47 13.70
N ARG A 84 11.99 19.41 12.46
CA ARG A 84 11.32 18.75 11.34
C ARG A 84 11.25 17.24 11.55
N ASP A 85 12.34 16.59 11.91
CA ASP A 85 12.41 15.13 12.11
C ASP A 85 11.51 14.71 13.28
N LEU A 86 11.43 15.51 14.35
CA LEU A 86 10.45 15.33 15.41
C LEU A 86 9.01 15.55 14.92
N GLY A 87 8.79 16.51 14.01
CA GLY A 87 7.50 16.69 13.34
C GLY A 87 7.08 15.44 12.57
N ILE A 88 8.00 14.84 11.82
CA ILE A 88 7.77 13.56 11.11
C ILE A 88 7.41 12.44 12.11
N MET A 89 8.12 12.35 13.24
CA MET A 89 7.79 11.37 14.30
C MET A 89 6.37 11.56 14.85
N VAL A 90 5.96 12.81 15.11
CA VAL A 90 4.57 13.14 15.52
C VAL A 90 3.58 12.71 14.44
N TYR A 91 3.88 13.01 13.19
CA TYR A 91 3.01 12.72 12.05
C TYR A 91 2.80 11.21 11.86
N VAL A 92 3.89 10.43 11.88
CA VAL A 92 3.86 8.97 11.75
C VAL A 92 3.12 8.31 12.91
N ALA A 93 3.41 8.71 14.15
CA ALA A 93 2.67 8.21 15.31
C ALA A 93 1.18 8.59 15.25
N THR A 94 0.84 9.75 14.68
CA THR A 94 -0.55 10.16 14.46
C THR A 94 -1.25 9.28 13.43
N ILE A 95 -0.59 8.94 12.30
CA ILE A 95 -1.14 7.98 11.33
C ILE A 95 -1.40 6.63 12.01
N GLN A 96 -0.43 6.08 12.74
CA GLN A 96 -0.59 4.81 13.44
C GLN A 96 -1.74 4.84 14.45
N ARG A 97 -1.87 5.94 15.21
CA ARG A 97 -3.00 6.16 16.13
C ARG A 97 -4.34 6.16 15.40
N LEU A 98 -4.46 6.91 14.31
CA LEU A 98 -5.71 7.01 13.55
C LEU A 98 -6.09 5.69 12.89
N LEU A 99 -5.11 4.89 12.45
CA LEU A 99 -5.35 3.52 11.97
C LEU A 99 -5.83 2.61 13.11
N ALA A 100 -5.17 2.67 14.27
CA ALA A 100 -5.53 1.88 15.45
C ALA A 100 -6.94 2.20 16.00
N GLU A 101 -7.35 3.47 15.93
CA GLU A 101 -8.70 3.90 16.32
C GLU A 101 -9.77 3.62 15.25
N GLY A 102 -9.38 3.16 14.06
CA GLY A 102 -10.28 2.96 12.91
C GLY A 102 -10.77 4.27 12.29
N GLN A 103 -10.14 5.40 12.59
CA GLN A 103 -10.47 6.71 12.00
C GLN A 103 -9.92 6.86 10.58
N LEU A 104 -8.82 6.17 10.27
CA LEU A 104 -8.34 5.97 8.91
C LEU A 104 -8.73 4.55 8.44
N PRO A 105 -9.40 4.40 7.29
CA PRO A 105 -9.85 3.09 6.84
C PRO A 105 -8.65 2.26 6.41
N LEU A 106 -8.37 1.15 7.10
CA LEU A 106 -7.47 0.13 6.58
C LEU A 106 -8.11 -0.44 5.31
N ARG A 107 -7.54 -0.12 4.15
CA ARG A 107 -7.99 -0.75 2.92
C ARG A 107 -7.39 -2.14 2.93
N ALA A 108 -8.23 -3.17 2.79
CA ALA A 108 -7.77 -4.39 2.15
C ALA A 108 -7.07 -3.96 0.85
N HIS A 109 -6.11 -4.74 0.33
CA HIS A 109 -5.73 -4.58 -1.06
C HIS A 109 -6.98 -4.83 -1.93
N GLN A 110 -7.86 -3.83 -2.04
CA GLN A 110 -8.62 -3.60 -3.25
C GLN A 110 -7.52 -3.22 -4.21
N ASN A 111 -7.09 -4.22 -4.97
CA ASN A 111 -6.40 -3.99 -6.20
C ASN A 111 -7.10 -2.81 -6.87
N ARG A 112 -6.44 -1.66 -6.85
CA ARG A 112 -6.50 -0.77 -7.99
C ARG A 112 -6.15 -1.73 -9.14
N PRO A 113 -7.08 -2.04 -10.06
CA PRO A 113 -6.68 -2.80 -11.23
C PRO A 113 -5.48 -2.04 -11.76
N ALA A 114 -4.37 -2.75 -11.95
CA ALA A 114 -3.24 -2.18 -12.67
C ALA A 114 -3.84 -1.54 -13.93
N GLU A 115 -3.77 -0.22 -14.01
CA GLU A 115 -3.98 0.46 -15.27
C GLU A 115 -2.86 -0.05 -16.17
N GLU A 116 -3.24 -1.00 -17.02
CA GLU A 116 -2.88 -1.18 -18.42
C GLU A 116 -2.97 -2.67 -18.75
N GLY A 117 -4.13 -3.08 -19.25
CA GLY A 117 -4.36 -4.45 -19.71
C GLY A 117 -5.78 -4.95 -19.54
N SER A 118 -6.74 -4.26 -20.18
CA SER A 118 -7.93 -4.92 -20.75
C SER A 118 -8.90 -5.57 -19.74
N THR A 119 -9.72 -4.73 -19.08
CA THR A 119 -10.86 -5.19 -18.28
C THR A 119 -12.08 -5.40 -19.16
N ALA A 120 -12.47 -6.67 -19.37
CA ALA A 120 -13.82 -7.18 -19.66
C ALA A 120 -14.68 -6.60 -20.82
N GLY A 121 -14.33 -5.45 -21.39
CA GLY A 121 -14.94 -4.85 -22.59
C GLY A 121 -14.22 -5.24 -23.88
N ASP A 122 -12.98 -5.71 -23.80
CA ASP A 122 -12.11 -6.04 -24.95
C ASP A 122 -12.19 -7.50 -25.41
N LEU A 123 -12.80 -8.39 -24.62
CA LEU A 123 -13.06 -9.78 -25.04
C LEU A 123 -14.22 -9.87 -26.05
N ALA A 124 -15.08 -8.84 -26.09
CA ALA A 124 -16.08 -8.70 -27.14
C ALA A 124 -15.45 -8.35 -28.50
N THR A 125 -14.27 -7.73 -28.51
CA THR A 125 -13.50 -7.33 -29.70
C THR A 125 -12.37 -8.30 -30.04
N THR A 126 -11.94 -9.17 -29.12
CA THR A 126 -10.92 -10.19 -29.41
C THR A 126 -11.43 -11.16 -30.47
N GLU A 127 -10.71 -11.25 -31.59
CA GLU A 127 -11.06 -12.18 -32.66
C GLU A 127 -10.81 -13.62 -32.19
N VAL A 128 -11.73 -14.53 -32.51
CA VAL A 128 -11.61 -15.95 -32.14
C VAL A 128 -10.34 -16.58 -32.73
N LYS A 129 -9.82 -16.04 -33.84
CA LYS A 129 -8.56 -16.46 -34.46
C LYS A 129 -7.36 -16.24 -33.53
N ASP A 130 -7.34 -15.12 -32.81
CA ASP A 130 -6.24 -14.77 -31.91
C ASP A 130 -6.26 -15.71 -30.71
N ILE A 131 -7.45 -15.94 -30.13
CA ILE A 131 -7.67 -16.91 -29.05
C ILE A 131 -7.18 -18.31 -29.45
N ILE A 132 -7.51 -18.76 -30.67
CA ILE A 132 -7.09 -20.09 -31.16
C ILE A 132 -5.57 -20.17 -31.32
N THR A 133 -4.95 -19.12 -31.89
CA THR A 133 -3.51 -19.07 -32.14
C THR A 133 -2.75 -19.12 -30.81
N GLU A 134 -3.17 -18.29 -29.86
CA GLU A 134 -2.58 -18.24 -28.53
C GLU A 134 -2.73 -19.58 -27.79
N ILE A 135 -3.91 -20.21 -27.82
CA ILE A 135 -4.10 -21.51 -27.18
C ILE A 135 -3.23 -22.59 -27.84
N GLN A 136 -3.05 -22.57 -29.15
CA GLN A 136 -2.18 -23.52 -29.86
C GLN A 136 -0.70 -23.32 -29.51
N GLU A 137 -0.24 -22.08 -29.40
CA GLU A 137 1.13 -21.76 -28.95
C GLU A 137 1.34 -22.19 -27.50
N ARG A 138 0.45 -21.80 -26.58
CA ARG A 138 0.52 -22.20 -25.17
C ARG A 138 0.53 -23.71 -25.00
N VAL A 139 -0.28 -24.45 -25.77
CA VAL A 139 -0.32 -25.93 -25.74
C VAL A 139 0.94 -26.57 -26.34
N LYS A 140 1.61 -25.88 -27.28
CA LYS A 140 2.88 -26.33 -27.84
C LYS A 140 4.01 -26.16 -26.81
N ASP A 141 3.98 -25.06 -26.06
CA ASP A 141 4.97 -24.75 -25.03
C ASP A 141 4.75 -25.56 -23.73
N ASP A 142 3.50 -25.79 -23.33
CA ASP A 142 3.12 -26.69 -22.24
C ASP A 142 2.04 -27.70 -22.68
N PRO A 143 2.44 -28.93 -23.05
CA PRO A 143 1.50 -29.99 -23.43
C PRO A 143 0.50 -30.37 -22.34
N LYS A 144 0.78 -30.08 -21.06
CA LYS A 144 -0.12 -30.37 -19.93
C LYS A 144 -1.35 -29.46 -19.93
N LEU A 145 -1.30 -28.30 -20.59
CA LEU A 145 -2.48 -27.42 -20.71
C LEU A 145 -3.64 -28.10 -21.43
N ARG A 146 -3.40 -29.12 -22.27
CA ARG A 146 -4.45 -29.93 -22.92
C ARG A 146 -5.36 -30.64 -21.93
N THR A 147 -4.90 -30.90 -20.71
CA THR A 147 -5.71 -31.57 -19.68
C THR A 147 -6.62 -30.61 -18.94
N ARG A 148 -6.41 -29.29 -19.06
CA ARG A 148 -7.31 -28.30 -18.48
C ARG A 148 -8.64 -28.30 -19.22
N GLN A 149 -9.74 -28.39 -18.47
CA GLN A 149 -11.08 -28.51 -19.03
C GLN A 149 -11.46 -27.36 -19.99
N PRO A 150 -11.13 -26.08 -19.71
CA PRO A 150 -11.43 -24.99 -20.64
C PRO A 150 -10.67 -25.10 -21.98
N VAL A 151 -9.38 -25.46 -21.94
CA VAL A 151 -8.54 -25.67 -23.14
C VAL A 151 -9.08 -26.82 -23.99
N LYS A 152 -9.46 -27.94 -23.34
CA LYS A 152 -10.07 -29.09 -24.02
C LYS A 152 -11.36 -28.69 -24.75
N ASN A 153 -12.21 -27.89 -24.11
CA ASN A 153 -13.46 -27.42 -24.70
C ASN A 153 -13.20 -26.50 -25.92
N ILE A 154 -12.22 -25.60 -25.84
CA ILE A 154 -11.82 -24.74 -26.98
C ILE A 154 -11.38 -25.59 -28.18
N LEU A 155 -10.48 -26.56 -27.96
CA LEU A 155 -9.97 -27.44 -29.02
C LEU A 155 -11.08 -28.30 -29.64
N MET A 156 -12.02 -28.77 -28.82
CA MET A 156 -13.20 -29.50 -29.30
C MET A 156 -14.09 -28.63 -30.19
N GLN A 157 -14.36 -27.38 -29.80
CA GLN A 157 -15.14 -26.44 -30.61
C GLN A 157 -14.44 -26.07 -31.92
N LEU A 158 -13.11 -25.95 -31.91
CA LEU A 158 -12.31 -25.78 -33.12
C LEU A 158 -12.46 -26.96 -34.09
N SER A 159 -12.42 -28.19 -33.58
CA SER A 159 -12.64 -29.38 -34.42
C SER A 159 -14.04 -29.40 -35.03
N ARG A 160 -15.05 -28.95 -34.27
CA ARG A 160 -16.44 -28.83 -34.74
C ARG A 160 -16.54 -27.78 -35.84
N TYR A 161 -15.91 -26.62 -35.67
CA TYR A 161 -15.86 -25.57 -36.70
C TYR A 161 -15.27 -26.08 -38.02
N THR A 162 -14.14 -26.80 -37.97
CA THR A 162 -13.52 -27.37 -39.18
C THR A 162 -14.45 -28.34 -39.90
N LYS A 163 -15.19 -29.15 -39.14
CA LYS A 163 -16.18 -30.09 -39.70
C LYS A 163 -17.34 -29.35 -40.36
N GLU A 164 -17.95 -28.39 -39.66
CA GLU A 164 -19.06 -27.56 -40.17
C GLU A 164 -18.63 -26.77 -41.42
N MET A 165 -17.39 -26.26 -41.46
CA MET A 165 -16.85 -25.55 -42.62
C MET A 165 -16.70 -26.46 -43.85
N ASN A 166 -16.27 -27.71 -43.65
CA ASN A 166 -16.18 -28.68 -44.73
C ASN A 166 -17.58 -29.08 -45.23
N GLU A 167 -18.52 -29.34 -44.33
CA GLU A 167 -19.92 -29.64 -44.68
C GLU A 167 -20.57 -28.46 -45.43
N PHE A 168 -20.32 -27.23 -44.99
CA PHE A 168 -20.77 -26.03 -45.69
C PHE A 168 -20.21 -25.96 -47.11
N ARG A 169 -18.90 -26.18 -47.31
CA ARG A 169 -18.28 -26.18 -48.65
C ARG A 169 -18.91 -27.23 -49.57
N GLU A 170 -19.05 -28.46 -49.10
CA GLU A 170 -19.67 -29.55 -49.86
C GLU A 170 -21.14 -29.26 -50.23
N LEU A 171 -21.90 -28.66 -49.31
CA LEU A 171 -23.28 -28.28 -49.54
C LEU A 171 -23.39 -27.10 -50.50
N THR A 172 -22.48 -26.13 -50.42
CA THR A 172 -22.51 -24.94 -51.30
C THR A 172 -22.20 -25.31 -52.76
N GLU A 173 -21.41 -26.36 -52.99
CA GLU A 173 -21.12 -26.88 -54.33
C GLU A 173 -22.29 -27.67 -54.94
N ARG A 174 -23.21 -28.20 -54.13
CA ARG A 174 -24.27 -29.12 -54.56
C ARG A 174 -25.68 -28.52 -54.54
N ILE A 175 -25.86 -27.35 -53.93
CA ILE A 175 -27.19 -26.76 -53.67
C ILE A 175 -27.55 -25.72 -54.75
N PRO A 176 -28.82 -25.69 -55.20
CA PRO A 176 -29.29 -24.66 -56.13
C PRO A 176 -29.31 -23.26 -55.48
N LYS A 177 -29.07 -22.22 -56.30
CA LYS A 177 -28.79 -20.84 -55.85
C LYS A 177 -29.87 -20.21 -54.96
N ASP A 178 -31.10 -20.68 -55.08
CA ASP A 178 -32.28 -20.29 -54.30
C ASP A 178 -32.22 -20.74 -52.83
N LYS A 179 -31.52 -21.84 -52.52
CA LYS A 179 -31.37 -22.38 -51.16
C LYS A 179 -30.06 -21.99 -50.47
N ALA A 180 -29.11 -21.44 -51.21
CA ALA A 180 -27.80 -21.05 -50.69
C ALA A 180 -27.89 -20.04 -49.52
N ALA A 181 -28.83 -19.10 -49.58
CA ALA A 181 -29.04 -18.12 -48.51
C ALA A 181 -29.48 -18.76 -47.19
N ALA A 182 -30.37 -19.75 -47.23
CA ALA A 182 -30.84 -20.45 -46.03
C ALA A 182 -29.71 -21.29 -45.38
N VAL A 183 -28.86 -21.93 -46.20
CA VAL A 183 -27.70 -22.68 -45.71
C VAL A 183 -26.66 -21.74 -45.09
N ALA A 184 -26.41 -20.59 -45.69
CA ALA A 184 -25.50 -19.58 -45.14
C ALA A 184 -25.98 -19.02 -43.80
N ILE A 185 -27.29 -18.79 -43.62
CA ILE A 185 -27.87 -18.34 -42.35
C ILE A 185 -27.70 -19.39 -41.26
N ASN A 186 -27.97 -20.66 -41.57
CA ASN A 186 -27.80 -21.75 -40.61
C ASN A 186 -26.33 -21.96 -40.23
N PHE A 187 -25.43 -21.92 -41.21
CA PHE A 187 -24.00 -22.00 -40.96
C PHE A 187 -23.52 -20.86 -40.06
N ARG A 188 -23.93 -19.62 -40.35
CA ARG A 188 -23.60 -18.44 -39.54
C ARG A 188 -24.05 -18.62 -38.09
N LYS A 189 -25.29 -19.08 -37.88
CA LYS A 189 -25.81 -19.35 -36.52
C LYS A 189 -24.96 -20.39 -35.80
N THR A 190 -24.65 -21.52 -36.44
CA THR A 190 -23.80 -22.55 -35.84
C THR A 190 -22.39 -22.03 -35.54
N THR A 191 -21.80 -21.23 -36.43
CA THR A 191 -20.47 -20.64 -36.18
C THR A 191 -20.48 -19.62 -35.05
N ASP A 192 -21.55 -18.83 -34.93
CA ASP A 192 -21.71 -17.85 -33.84
C ASP A 192 -21.82 -18.56 -32.48
N ASP A 193 -22.54 -19.67 -32.41
CA ASP A 193 -22.64 -20.51 -31.20
C ASP A 193 -21.28 -21.11 -30.81
N ILE A 194 -20.54 -21.61 -31.80
CA ILE A 194 -19.18 -22.15 -31.61
C ILE A 194 -18.24 -21.06 -31.08
N PHE A 195 -18.26 -19.87 -31.69
CA PHE A 195 -17.41 -18.73 -31.31
C PHE A 195 -17.74 -18.20 -29.91
N THR A 196 -19.03 -18.12 -29.58
CA THR A 196 -19.49 -17.76 -28.23
C THR A 196 -18.97 -18.77 -27.20
N SER A 197 -19.03 -20.07 -27.52
CA SER A 197 -18.48 -21.11 -26.65
C SER A 197 -16.96 -20.99 -26.49
N ILE A 198 -16.20 -20.69 -27.55
CA ILE A 198 -14.74 -20.53 -27.46
C ILE A 198 -14.39 -19.36 -26.53
N ARG A 199 -15.01 -18.19 -26.72
CA ARG A 199 -14.79 -17.01 -25.87
C ARG A 199 -15.07 -17.30 -24.40
N ARG A 200 -16.22 -17.94 -24.09
CA ARG A 200 -16.58 -18.29 -22.71
C ARG A 200 -15.57 -19.22 -22.04
N ASN A 201 -15.04 -20.20 -22.76
CA ASN A 201 -14.05 -21.12 -22.19
C ASN A 201 -12.67 -20.45 -22.06
N TYR A 202 -12.34 -19.50 -22.94
CA TYR A 202 -11.11 -18.73 -22.81
C TYR A 202 -11.15 -17.78 -21.61
N GLU A 203 -12.27 -17.09 -21.39
CA GLU A 203 -12.53 -16.31 -20.18
C GLU A 203 -12.37 -17.15 -18.91
N GLN A 204 -12.97 -18.35 -18.90
CA GLN A 204 -12.84 -19.25 -17.75
C GLN A 204 -11.38 -19.67 -17.51
N LEU A 205 -10.59 -19.90 -18.57
CA LEU A 205 -9.17 -20.21 -18.42
C LEU A 205 -8.40 -19.07 -17.75
N LEU A 206 -8.66 -17.82 -18.15
CA LEU A 206 -8.01 -16.64 -17.56
C LEU A 206 -8.41 -16.46 -16.09
N VAL A 207 -9.68 -16.70 -15.74
CA VAL A 207 -10.17 -16.66 -14.36
C VAL A 207 -9.51 -17.76 -13.51
N ASP A 208 -9.44 -18.98 -14.03
CA ASP A 208 -8.80 -20.11 -13.33
C ASP A 208 -7.31 -19.85 -13.11
N GLU A 209 -6.62 -19.22 -14.07
CA GLU A 209 -5.22 -18.81 -13.96
C GLU A 209 -5.02 -17.71 -12.92
N GLN A 210 -5.92 -16.71 -12.86
CA GLN A 210 -5.90 -15.68 -11.83
C GLN A 210 -6.20 -16.24 -10.43
N ALA A 211 -7.08 -17.23 -10.33
CA ALA A 211 -7.42 -17.89 -9.06
C ALA A 211 -6.32 -18.84 -8.56
N ALA A 212 -5.47 -19.35 -9.46
CA ALA A 212 -4.34 -20.22 -9.12
C ALA A 212 -3.10 -19.45 -8.63
N LEU A 213 -3.07 -18.11 -8.78
CA LEU A 213 -2.06 -17.26 -8.15
C LEU A 213 -2.26 -17.28 -6.62
N PRO A 214 -1.18 -17.32 -5.82
CA PRO A 214 -1.31 -17.23 -4.37
C PRO A 214 -2.07 -15.94 -4.02
N GLN A 215 -3.23 -16.08 -3.36
CA GLN A 215 -3.91 -14.91 -2.81
C GLN A 215 -2.97 -14.27 -1.78
N GLU A 216 -2.50 -13.06 -2.05
CA GLU A 216 -1.69 -12.32 -1.09
C GLU A 216 -2.42 -12.25 0.25
N PRO A 217 -1.71 -12.47 1.38
CA PRO A 217 -2.35 -12.47 2.68
C PRO A 217 -3.04 -11.13 2.91
N GLN A 218 -4.34 -11.17 3.23
CA GLN A 218 -5.07 -9.98 3.67
C GLN A 218 -4.24 -9.24 4.73
N ASN A 219 -4.13 -7.92 4.57
CA ASN A 219 -3.37 -7.04 5.46
C ASN A 219 -3.57 -7.44 6.93
N ILE A 220 -2.48 -7.82 7.59
CA ILE A 220 -2.50 -8.37 8.96
C ILE A 220 -3.15 -7.42 9.98
N LEU A 221 -3.10 -6.12 9.71
CA LEU A 221 -3.75 -5.09 10.52
C LEU A 221 -5.28 -5.23 10.55
N LEU A 222 -5.90 -5.87 9.56
CA LEU A 222 -7.35 -6.14 9.54
C LEU A 222 -7.75 -7.31 10.45
N ARG A 223 -6.78 -8.14 10.86
CA ARG A 223 -7.03 -9.39 11.60
C ARG A 223 -6.88 -9.23 13.11
N ILE A 224 -6.37 -8.09 13.57
CA ILE A 224 -5.95 -7.87 14.95
C ILE A 224 -6.67 -6.62 15.50
N ASP A 225 -7.10 -6.65 16.76
CA ASP A 225 -7.64 -5.49 17.44
C ASP A 225 -6.55 -4.49 17.84
N LEU A 226 -6.37 -3.48 16.99
CA LEU A 226 -5.36 -2.44 17.17
C LEU A 226 -5.77 -1.36 18.19
N LYS A 227 -7.02 -1.33 18.68
CA LYS A 227 -7.50 -0.22 19.54
C LYS A 227 -6.65 -0.02 20.79
N SER A 228 -6.10 -1.12 21.33
CA SER A 228 -5.22 -1.10 22.50
C SER A 228 -3.89 -0.36 22.26
N MET A 229 -3.49 -0.15 21.00
CA MET A 229 -2.26 0.55 20.61
C MET A 229 -2.41 2.07 20.58
N ALA A 230 -3.62 2.58 20.39
CA ALA A 230 -3.86 4.02 20.23
C ALA A 230 -3.29 4.88 21.38
N PRO A 231 -3.41 4.49 22.68
CA PRO A 231 -2.81 5.25 23.78
C PRO A 231 -1.28 5.26 23.77
N LEU A 232 -0.63 4.25 23.19
CA LEU A 232 0.82 4.22 23.05
C LEU A 232 1.26 5.20 21.97
N TYR A 233 0.64 5.16 20.80
CA TYR A 233 0.94 6.09 19.71
C TYR A 233 0.65 7.55 20.07
N GLN A 234 -0.43 7.80 20.82
CA GLN A 234 -0.72 9.13 21.33
C GLN A 234 0.39 9.64 22.28
N ARG A 235 0.94 8.76 23.13
CA ARG A 235 2.06 9.12 24.02
C ARG A 235 3.32 9.41 23.20
N GLN A 236 3.67 8.57 22.23
CA GLN A 236 4.81 8.81 21.33
C GLN A 236 4.69 10.18 20.63
N ALA A 237 3.52 10.47 20.03
CA ALA A 237 3.27 11.74 19.37
C ALA A 237 3.36 12.93 20.33
N LYS A 238 2.79 12.81 21.53
CA LYS A 238 2.82 13.88 22.54
C LYS A 238 4.25 14.17 23.01
N GLU A 239 5.05 13.14 23.27
CA GLU A 239 6.42 13.34 23.72
C GLU A 239 7.31 13.90 22.61
N ALA A 240 7.16 13.43 21.36
CA ALA A 240 7.84 14.01 20.21
C ALA A 240 7.47 15.49 20.01
N ALA A 241 6.19 15.84 20.16
CA ALA A 241 5.73 17.23 20.08
C ALA A 241 6.32 18.10 21.20
N ALA A 242 6.45 17.57 22.43
CA ALA A 242 7.06 18.29 23.54
C ALA A 242 8.54 18.61 23.30
N VAL A 243 9.32 17.62 22.82
CA VAL A 243 10.72 17.84 22.45
C VAL A 243 10.82 18.84 21.29
N ARG A 244 9.96 18.71 20.27
CA ARG A 244 9.91 19.62 19.12
C ARG A 244 9.69 21.06 19.57
N SER A 245 8.70 21.31 20.42
CA SER A 245 8.43 22.65 20.95
C SER A 245 9.59 23.21 21.77
N ALA A 246 10.29 22.38 22.55
CA ALA A 246 11.48 22.81 23.28
C ALA A 246 12.63 23.20 22.33
N VAL A 247 12.83 22.45 21.25
CA VAL A 247 13.83 22.75 20.21
C VAL A 247 13.48 24.03 19.45
N GLN A 248 12.21 24.21 19.08
CA GLN A 248 11.74 25.44 18.43
C GLN A 248 11.90 26.67 19.33
N PHE A 249 11.58 26.54 20.62
CA PHE A 249 11.83 27.58 21.61
C PHE A 249 13.33 27.91 21.71
N ALA A 250 14.19 26.89 21.78
CA ALA A 250 15.63 27.09 21.84
C ALA A 250 16.18 27.85 20.61
N ARG A 251 15.60 27.58 19.43
CA ARG A 251 15.92 28.27 18.17
C ARG A 251 15.48 29.74 18.18
N GLU A 252 14.30 30.05 18.71
CA GLU A 252 13.75 31.41 18.74
C GLU A 252 14.49 32.32 19.72
N GLU A 253 14.81 31.82 20.91
CA GLU A 253 15.46 32.62 21.97
C GLU A 253 16.96 32.84 21.73
N GLN A 254 17.63 31.97 20.96
CA GLN A 254 19.05 32.03 20.54
C GLN A 254 20.12 32.07 21.65
N TYR A 255 19.80 32.47 22.89
CA TYR A 255 20.71 32.59 24.03
C TYR A 255 20.18 31.85 25.25
N GLY A 256 21.07 31.24 26.04
CA GLY A 256 20.71 30.62 27.33
C GLY A 256 19.90 29.32 27.26
N THR A 257 19.78 28.70 26.07
CA THR A 257 18.92 27.52 25.84
C THR A 257 19.68 26.19 25.83
N ARG A 258 20.99 26.22 26.11
CA ARG A 258 21.85 25.03 26.09
C ARG A 258 21.42 23.96 27.08
N GLU A 259 21.12 24.35 28.32
CA GLU A 259 20.67 23.41 29.37
C GLU A 259 19.35 22.74 28.99
N LEU A 260 18.43 23.48 28.36
CA LEU A 260 17.17 22.96 27.86
C LEU A 260 17.37 21.88 26.80
N LEU A 261 18.28 22.10 25.86
CA LEU A 261 18.60 21.13 24.80
C LEU A 261 19.32 19.89 25.36
N ILE A 262 20.19 20.07 26.37
CA ILE A 262 20.82 18.95 27.09
C ILE A 262 19.78 18.13 27.86
N GLU A 263 18.80 18.78 28.50
CA GLU A 263 17.66 18.12 29.15
C GLU A 263 16.87 17.30 28.12
N GLN A 264 16.62 17.85 26.93
CA GLN A 264 15.95 17.10 25.87
C GLN A 264 16.81 15.92 25.39
N ALA A 265 18.13 16.08 25.22
CA ALA A 265 19.01 14.99 24.80
C ALA A 265 18.95 13.78 25.76
N ALA A 266 18.79 14.02 27.06
CA ALA A 266 18.67 12.96 28.07
C ALA A 266 17.42 12.08 27.91
N ARG A 267 16.46 12.48 27.07
CA ARG A 267 15.21 11.74 26.83
C ARG A 267 15.33 10.63 25.80
N HIS A 268 16.50 10.44 25.19
CA HIS A 268 16.75 9.40 24.17
C HIS A 268 16.26 8.02 24.62
N GLY A 269 16.66 7.58 25.83
CA GLY A 269 16.26 6.27 26.37
C GLY A 269 14.76 6.13 26.64
N ASP A 270 14.01 7.23 26.78
CA ASP A 270 12.56 7.15 26.92
C ASP A 270 11.88 6.90 25.56
N PHE A 271 12.44 7.41 24.47
CA PHE A 271 11.98 7.11 23.12
C PHE A 271 12.26 5.67 22.71
N GLU A 272 13.44 5.14 23.06
CA GLU A 272 13.75 3.72 22.86
C GLU A 272 12.75 2.83 23.60
N LYS A 273 12.44 3.15 24.88
CA LYS A 273 11.40 2.43 25.64
C LYS A 273 10.02 2.49 24.99
N PHE A 274 9.66 3.57 24.30
CA PHE A 274 8.38 3.61 23.58
C PHE A 274 8.35 2.67 22.38
N ILE A 275 9.48 2.52 21.67
CA ILE A 275 9.62 1.61 20.54
C ILE A 275 9.63 0.16 21.04
N ASP A 276 10.36 -0.13 22.13
CA ASP A 276 10.34 -1.44 22.79
C ASP A 276 8.93 -1.81 23.28
N ALA A 277 8.21 -0.85 23.87
CA ALA A 277 6.85 -1.07 24.33
C ALA A 277 5.89 -1.37 23.16
N GLU A 278 6.12 -0.76 21.99
CA GLU A 278 5.35 -1.03 20.78
C GLU A 278 5.64 -2.41 20.23
N GLN A 279 6.91 -2.80 20.16
CA GLN A 279 7.31 -4.15 19.76
C GLN A 279 6.67 -5.22 20.65
N ARG A 280 6.77 -5.07 21.98
CA ARG A 280 6.14 -6.00 22.94
C ARG A 280 4.63 -6.09 22.72
N ARG A 281 3.98 -4.98 22.39
CA ARG A 281 2.55 -4.97 22.10
C ARG A 281 2.22 -5.66 20.78
N TYR A 282 3.07 -5.53 19.75
CA TYR A 282 2.93 -6.33 18.55
C TYR A 282 3.10 -7.82 18.82
N GLU A 283 4.01 -8.21 19.71
CA GLU A 283 4.18 -9.61 20.14
C GLU A 283 2.96 -10.13 20.90
N GLU A 284 2.37 -9.32 21.80
CA GLU A 284 1.15 -9.68 22.52
C GLU A 284 -0.06 -9.83 21.59
N LEU A 285 -0.19 -8.93 20.61
CA LEU A 285 -1.27 -8.93 19.63
C LEU A 285 -1.10 -10.05 18.58
N GLY A 286 0.14 -10.33 18.20
CA GLY A 286 0.49 -11.29 17.16
C GLY A 286 0.74 -12.71 17.66
N GLY A 287 0.97 -12.90 18.96
CA GLY A 287 1.28 -14.18 19.60
C GLY A 287 2.67 -14.76 19.28
N THR A 288 3.37 -14.25 18.25
CA THR A 288 4.72 -14.69 17.87
C THR A 288 5.58 -13.51 17.39
N PRO A 289 6.92 -13.59 17.53
CA PRO A 289 7.83 -12.56 17.00
C PRO A 289 7.73 -12.36 15.48
N GLY A 290 7.46 -13.43 14.72
CA GLY A 290 7.30 -13.34 13.26
C GLY A 290 6.09 -12.47 12.88
N ILE A 291 4.94 -12.72 13.54
CA ILE A 291 3.73 -11.93 13.33
C ILE A 291 3.93 -10.48 13.80
N ALA A 292 4.65 -10.25 14.90
CA ALA A 292 4.98 -8.90 15.35
C ALA A 292 5.76 -8.11 14.29
N GLY A 293 6.73 -8.75 13.62
CA GLY A 293 7.43 -8.16 12.48
C GLY A 293 6.51 -7.87 11.31
N GLU A 294 5.58 -8.76 10.97
CA GLU A 294 4.58 -8.53 9.92
C GLU A 294 3.66 -7.34 10.24
N ILE A 295 3.22 -7.17 11.50
CA ILE A 295 2.44 -6.01 11.94
C ILE A 295 3.23 -4.72 11.72
N ALA A 296 4.49 -4.69 12.15
CA ALA A 296 5.34 -3.52 11.99
C ALA A 296 5.58 -3.14 10.52
N LYS A 297 5.75 -4.15 9.65
CA LYS A 297 5.86 -3.96 8.19
C LYS A 297 4.56 -3.46 7.57
N ALA A 298 3.43 -4.02 7.97
CA ALA A 298 2.12 -3.60 7.47
C ALA A 298 1.80 -2.16 7.86
N PHE A 299 2.17 -1.72 9.07
CA PHE A 299 2.11 -0.30 9.44
C PHE A 299 2.99 0.56 8.53
N SER A 300 4.24 0.14 8.24
CA SER A 300 5.11 0.88 7.30
C SER A 300 4.45 1.04 5.94
N SER A 301 3.90 -0.05 5.38
CA SER A 301 3.19 -0.01 4.09
C SER A 301 1.98 0.93 4.11
N GLU A 302 1.19 0.93 5.18
CA GLU A 302 0.06 1.84 5.30
C GLU A 302 0.52 3.29 5.48
N ILE A 303 1.57 3.56 6.26
CA ILE A 303 2.15 4.91 6.40
C ILE A 303 2.61 5.43 5.04
N ILE A 304 3.35 4.64 4.27
CA ILE A 304 3.80 4.97 2.91
C ILE A 304 2.62 5.36 2.03
N LYS A 305 1.56 4.51 1.99
CA LYS A 305 0.35 4.78 1.20
C LYS A 305 -0.32 6.09 1.58
N ARG A 306 -0.35 6.43 2.88
CA ARG A 306 -0.91 7.71 3.35
C ARG A 306 -0.05 8.89 2.91
N ILE A 307 1.26 8.82 3.14
CA ILE A 307 2.18 9.88 2.74
C ILE A 307 2.08 10.13 1.22
N GLN A 308 2.11 9.07 0.40
CA GLN A 308 1.96 9.19 -1.05
C GLN A 308 0.65 9.87 -1.43
N ARG A 309 -0.45 9.51 -0.77
CA ARG A 309 -1.75 10.12 -1.03
C ARG A 309 -1.75 11.60 -0.69
N GLU A 310 -1.23 11.99 0.47
CA GLU A 310 -1.18 13.41 0.84
C GLU A 310 -0.33 14.20 -0.16
N ILE A 311 0.80 13.65 -0.62
CA ILE A 311 1.65 14.24 -1.66
C ILE A 311 0.90 14.47 -2.98
N GLU A 312 -0.04 13.59 -3.36
CA GLU A 312 -0.86 13.77 -4.57
C GLU A 312 -1.83 14.96 -4.48
N TYR A 313 -2.22 15.36 -3.27
CA TYR A 313 -3.18 16.46 -3.02
C TYR A 313 -2.52 17.79 -2.64
N TYR A 314 -1.19 17.81 -2.44
CA TYR A 314 -0.37 19.04 -2.32
C TYR A 314 -0.11 19.66 -3.69
#